data_AF-A0A7K6VKM8-F1
#
_entry.id   AF-A0A7K6VKM8-F1
#
_cell.length_a   1.000
_cell.length_b   1.000
_cell.length_c   1.000
_cell.angle_alpha   90.00
_cell.angle_beta   90.00
_cell.angle_gamma   90.00
#
_symmetry.space_group_name_H-M   'P 1'
#
loop_
_entity.id
_entity.type
_entity.pdbx_description
1 polymer ?
#
loop_
_entity_poly.entity_id
_entity_poly.type
_entity_poly.pdbx_seq_one_letter_code
_entity_poly.pdbx_strand_id
1 'polypeptide(L)'
;MLGKKLVTAQKRGETRALCLGLGMVACSMMMYFFIGITIVPFYTKSVWTTETVCKVLKANIKDKVFCPNSEGSEDKEIFPYPCLQVWVNLTASGQEVMLYQTEDTLERNPKCSYVPDKLENSKEVKARIETIASNFKKYQTFPCYYDPGGTQTNVILSRLYPSKGLLFAFLWPTLMFTGGCLIIVLVKISQYISVLSAWQ
;
A
#
# COMPACT_ATOMS: atom_id res chain seq x y z
N MET A 1 34.93 16.75 45.73
CA MET A 1 34.24 15.48 45.38
C MET A 1 33.13 15.62 44.33
N LEU A 2 32.46 16.78 44.21
CA LEU A 2 31.36 16.99 43.24
C LEU A 2 31.78 16.78 41.77
N GLY A 3 32.94 17.30 41.35
CA GLY A 3 33.41 17.19 39.96
C GLY A 3 33.62 15.75 39.47
N LYS A 4 34.16 14.86 40.31
CA LYS A 4 34.33 13.43 39.97
C LYS A 4 32.98 12.70 39.79
N LYS A 5 31.94 13.09 40.54
CA LYS A 5 30.58 12.53 40.41
C LYS A 5 29.85 13.03 39.15
N LEU A 6 30.06 14.29 38.77
CA LEU A 6 29.49 14.86 37.54
C LEU A 6 30.10 14.22 36.27
N VAL A 7 31.43 14.06 36.22
CA VAL A 7 32.11 13.43 35.07
C VAL A 7 31.69 11.96 34.88
N THR A 8 31.51 11.22 35.97
CA THR A 8 31.06 9.82 35.92
C THR A 8 29.58 9.68 35.55
N ALA A 9 28.73 10.61 35.99
CA ALA A 9 27.33 10.67 35.58
C ALA A 9 27.18 11.04 34.09
N GLN A 10 27.95 12.01 33.60
CA GLN A 10 27.95 12.43 32.20
C GLN A 10 28.39 11.31 31.26
N LYS A 11 29.49 10.62 31.58
CA LYS A 11 29.99 9.48 30.78
C LYS A 11 28.99 8.32 30.70
N ARG A 12 28.19 8.10 31.75
CA ARG A 12 27.11 7.10 31.78
C ARG A 12 25.91 7.51 30.92
N GLY A 13 25.58 8.80 30.90
CA GLY A 13 24.53 9.36 30.04
C GLY A 13 24.90 9.29 28.56
N GLU A 14 26.12 9.70 28.21
CA GLU A 14 26.65 9.65 26.84
C GLU A 14 26.67 8.23 26.26
N THR A 15 27.10 7.24 27.04
CA THR A 15 27.11 5.83 26.59
C THR A 15 25.69 5.32 26.29
N ARG A 16 24.71 5.70 27.12
CA ARG A 16 23.31 5.33 26.89
C ARG A 16 22.73 6.02 25.65
N ALA A 17 23.03 7.30 25.46
CA ALA A 17 22.61 8.05 24.27
C ALA A 17 23.25 7.48 22.99
N LEU A 18 24.52 7.09 23.04
CA LEU A 18 25.21 6.45 21.93
C LEU A 18 24.58 5.09 21.59
N CYS A 19 24.30 4.25 22.59
CA CYS A 19 23.59 2.99 22.37
C CYS A 19 22.19 3.20 21.79
N LEU A 20 21.48 4.24 22.22
CA LEU A 20 20.15 4.58 21.69
C LEU A 20 20.24 5.02 20.22
N GLY A 21 21.18 5.89 19.88
CA GLY A 21 21.43 6.31 18.49
C GLY A 21 21.81 5.13 17.59
N LEU A 22 22.71 4.25 18.04
CA LEU A 22 23.09 3.04 17.31
C LEU A 22 21.91 2.07 17.14
N GLY A 23 21.10 1.89 18.19
CA GLY A 23 19.89 1.09 18.15
C GLY A 23 18.86 1.63 17.14
N MET A 24 18.62 2.95 17.13
CA MET A 24 17.74 3.59 16.15
C MET A 24 18.22 3.37 14.72
N VAL A 25 19.53 3.52 14.46
CA VAL A 25 20.12 3.26 13.14
C VAL A 25 19.92 1.80 12.73
N ALA A 26 20.25 0.84 13.61
CA ALA A 26 20.06 -0.59 13.32
C ALA A 26 18.59 -0.94 13.04
N CYS A 27 17.66 -0.45 13.87
CA CYS A 27 16.22 -0.66 13.66
C CYS A 27 15.75 -0.05 12.33
N SER A 28 16.24 1.15 11.97
CA SER A 28 15.89 1.77 10.69
C SER A 28 16.38 0.94 9.50
N MET A 29 17.60 0.39 9.54
CA MET A 29 18.12 -0.51 8.51
C MET A 29 17.26 -1.77 8.35
N MET A 30 16.84 -2.38 9.47
CA MET A 30 15.92 -3.52 9.44
C MET A 30 14.58 -3.14 8.81
N MET A 31 14.00 -2.00 9.18
CA MET A 31 12.76 -1.51 8.59
C MET A 31 12.89 -1.28 7.08
N TYR A 32 13.97 -0.64 6.61
CA TYR A 32 14.23 -0.48 5.18
C TYR A 32 14.29 -1.81 4.43
N PHE A 33 14.91 -2.82 5.04
CA PHE A 33 14.98 -4.16 4.46
C PHE A 33 13.60 -4.79 4.32
N PHE A 34 12.76 -4.71 5.36
CA PHE A 34 11.37 -5.19 5.29
C PHE A 34 10.56 -4.45 4.24
N ILE A 35 10.69 -3.12 4.13
CA ILE A 35 9.99 -2.33 3.11
C ILE A 35 10.46 -2.74 1.72
N GLY A 36 11.78 -2.91 1.52
CA GLY A 36 12.36 -3.31 0.24
C GLY A 36 11.91 -4.69 -0.24
N ILE A 37 11.73 -5.65 0.67
CA ILE A 37 11.35 -7.03 0.30
C ILE A 37 9.84 -7.21 0.25
N THR A 38 9.10 -6.61 1.17
CA THR A 38 7.65 -6.83 1.27
C THR A 38 6.90 -5.77 0.50
N ILE A 39 7.09 -4.50 0.83
CA ILE A 39 6.28 -3.39 0.31
C ILE A 39 6.63 -3.08 -1.15
N VAL A 40 7.90 -2.91 -1.50
CA VAL A 40 8.29 -2.51 -2.87
C VAL A 40 7.72 -3.45 -3.94
N PRO A 41 7.79 -4.79 -3.82
CA PRO A 41 7.18 -5.70 -4.80
C PRO A 41 5.67 -5.55 -4.97
N PHE A 42 4.91 -5.22 -3.92
CA PHE A 42 3.47 -4.97 -4.06
C PHE A 42 3.18 -3.74 -4.92
N TYR A 43 4.01 -2.69 -4.81
CA TYR A 43 3.83 -1.45 -5.58
C TYR A 43 4.35 -1.56 -7.02
N THR A 44 5.43 -2.33 -7.25
CA THR A 44 6.00 -2.52 -8.60
C THR A 44 5.24 -3.53 -9.45
N LYS A 45 4.50 -4.48 -8.84
CA LYS A 45 3.63 -5.41 -9.56
C LYS A 45 2.40 -4.75 -10.20
N SER A 46 2.00 -3.57 -9.75
CA SER A 46 0.83 -2.86 -10.28
C SER A 46 1.16 -2.31 -11.68
N VAL A 47 0.72 -3.03 -12.73
CA VAL A 47 0.92 -2.67 -14.14
C VAL A 47 0.03 -1.51 -14.60
N TRP A 48 -1.09 -1.28 -13.91
CA TRP A 48 -2.02 -0.18 -14.19
C TRP A 48 -1.47 1.16 -13.66
N THR A 49 -0.65 1.80 -14.49
CA THR A 49 0.12 2.98 -14.09
C THR A 49 -0.45 4.29 -14.66
N THR A 50 -1.16 4.24 -15.79
CA THR A 50 -1.58 5.44 -16.52
C THR A 50 -3.08 5.67 -16.38
N GLU A 51 -3.45 6.90 -16.02
CA GLU A 51 -4.85 7.33 -15.91
C GLU A 51 -5.40 7.78 -17.26
N THR A 52 -6.62 7.37 -17.59
CA THR A 52 -7.37 7.78 -18.78
C THR A 52 -8.87 7.86 -18.48
N VAL A 53 -9.66 8.33 -19.43
CA VAL A 53 -11.12 8.36 -19.30
C VAL A 53 -11.71 7.07 -19.87
N CYS A 54 -12.46 6.35 -19.05
CA CYS A 54 -13.25 5.19 -19.46
C CYS A 54 -14.71 5.59 -19.68
N LYS A 55 -15.30 5.09 -20.76
CA LYS A 55 -16.73 5.23 -21.06
C LYS A 55 -17.45 3.90 -20.92
N VAL A 56 -18.48 3.82 -20.09
CA VAL A 56 -19.29 2.60 -19.92
C VAL A 56 -20.03 2.27 -21.22
N LEU A 57 -19.87 1.03 -21.67
CA LEU A 57 -20.63 0.47 -22.78
C LEU A 57 -21.79 -0.36 -22.26
N LYS A 58 -21.50 -1.31 -21.36
CA LYS A 58 -22.47 -2.29 -20.87
C LYS A 58 -22.17 -2.62 -19.40
N ALA A 59 -23.21 -2.64 -18.58
CA ALA A 59 -23.16 -3.14 -17.21
C ALA A 59 -24.23 -4.23 -17.08
N ASN A 60 -23.80 -5.49 -17.00
CA ASN A 60 -24.68 -6.65 -16.91
C ASN A 60 -24.47 -7.38 -15.58
N ILE A 61 -25.56 -7.74 -14.91
CA ILE A 61 -25.56 -8.56 -13.71
C ILE A 61 -25.91 -9.98 -14.14
N LYS A 62 -24.96 -10.90 -14.05
CA LYS A 62 -25.21 -12.33 -14.27
C LYS A 62 -25.67 -12.96 -12.96
N ASP A 63 -26.89 -13.48 -12.96
CA ASP A 63 -27.43 -14.20 -11.81
C ASP A 63 -26.64 -15.49 -11.56
N LYS A 64 -26.20 -15.65 -10.30
CA LYS A 64 -25.57 -16.85 -9.71
C LYS A 64 -24.37 -17.41 -10.49
N VAL A 65 -23.29 -16.63 -10.56
CA VAL A 65 -21.96 -17.25 -10.73
C VAL A 65 -21.52 -17.71 -9.34
N PHE A 66 -21.48 -19.02 -9.11
CA PHE A 66 -20.74 -19.59 -7.99
C PHE A 66 -19.31 -19.09 -8.13
N CYS A 67 -18.90 -18.19 -7.24
CA CYS A 67 -17.54 -17.68 -7.25
C CYS A 67 -16.72 -18.70 -6.47
N PRO A 68 -15.86 -19.50 -7.14
CA PRO A 68 -15.04 -20.46 -6.43
C PRO A 68 -14.07 -19.64 -5.57
N ASN A 69 -14.15 -19.82 -4.26
CA ASN A 69 -13.10 -19.35 -3.37
C ASN A 69 -11.79 -20.00 -3.83
N SER A 70 -10.78 -19.15 -4.01
CA SER A 70 -9.35 -19.47 -3.94
C SER A 70 -9.07 -20.87 -3.36
N GLU A 71 -8.54 -21.73 -4.22
CA GLU A 71 -7.96 -23.03 -3.88
C GLU A 71 -6.99 -22.84 -2.70
N GLY A 72 -7.34 -23.34 -1.50
CA GLY A 72 -6.45 -23.21 -0.33
C GLY A 72 -7.03 -23.25 1.09
N SER A 73 -8.31 -23.58 1.29
CA SER A 73 -8.76 -23.99 2.63
C SER A 73 -10.08 -24.76 2.53
N GLU A 74 -10.03 -26.05 2.85
CA GLU A 74 -11.19 -26.86 3.24
C GLU A 74 -11.96 -26.08 4.33
N ASP A 75 -13.29 -25.99 4.21
CA ASP A 75 -14.21 -25.24 5.10
C ASP A 75 -14.33 -23.72 4.92
N LYS A 76 -14.75 -23.26 3.73
CA LYS A 76 -15.40 -21.93 3.62
C LYS A 76 -16.71 -22.04 2.86
N GLU A 77 -17.81 -21.77 3.58
CA GLU A 77 -19.15 -21.59 3.05
C GLU A 77 -19.10 -20.79 1.74
N ILE A 78 -19.59 -21.41 0.67
CA ILE A 78 -19.68 -20.78 -0.65
C ILE A 78 -20.75 -19.72 -0.54
N PHE A 79 -20.35 -18.45 -0.43
CA PHE A 79 -21.28 -17.35 -0.35
C PHE A 79 -21.74 -16.96 -1.76
N PRO A 80 -22.99 -17.26 -2.16
CA PRO A 80 -23.46 -16.95 -3.50
C PRO A 80 -23.72 -15.45 -3.63
N TYR A 81 -23.05 -14.80 -4.57
CA TYR A 81 -23.31 -13.41 -4.95
C TYR A 81 -23.49 -13.27 -6.47
N PRO A 82 -24.32 -12.32 -6.94
CA PRO A 82 -24.49 -12.07 -8.37
C PRO A 82 -23.21 -11.44 -8.95
N CYS A 83 -22.82 -11.83 -10.17
CA CYS A 83 -21.59 -11.32 -10.77
C CYS A 83 -21.89 -10.09 -11.64
N LEU A 84 -21.34 -8.94 -11.26
CA LEU A 84 -21.40 -7.73 -12.07
C LEU A 84 -20.29 -7.73 -13.11
N GLN A 85 -20.64 -7.57 -14.39
CA GLN A 85 -19.70 -7.41 -15.50
C GLN A 85 -19.89 -6.03 -16.13
N VAL A 86 -18.85 -5.20 -16.04
CA VAL A 86 -18.84 -3.85 -16.60
C VAL A 86 -17.80 -3.80 -17.73
N TRP A 87 -18.28 -3.45 -18.92
CA TRP A 87 -17.46 -3.25 -20.11
C TRP A 87 -17.38 -1.76 -20.41
N VAL A 88 -16.16 -1.29 -20.67
CA VAL A 88 -15.85 0.11 -20.92
C VAL A 88 -15.04 0.25 -22.21
N ASN A 89 -15.19 1.40 -22.86
CA ASN A 89 -14.34 1.85 -23.95
C ASN A 89 -13.26 2.81 -23.38
N LEU A 90 -11.99 2.53 -23.69
CA LEU A 90 -10.88 3.41 -23.31
C LEU A 90 -10.75 4.55 -24.29
N THR A 91 -10.76 5.79 -23.80
CA THR A 91 -10.55 6.96 -24.67
C THR A 91 -9.15 6.97 -25.30
N ALA A 92 -8.13 6.43 -24.61
CA ALA A 92 -6.74 6.39 -25.09
C ALA A 92 -6.53 5.46 -26.29
N SER A 93 -7.23 4.32 -26.36
CA SER A 93 -7.00 3.27 -27.37
C SER A 93 -8.24 2.92 -28.19
N GLY A 94 -9.42 3.40 -27.82
CA GLY A 94 -10.70 3.02 -28.41
C GLY A 94 -11.15 1.57 -28.16
N GLN A 95 -10.39 0.82 -27.35
CA GLN A 95 -10.61 -0.61 -27.13
C GLN A 95 -11.72 -0.87 -26.10
N GLU A 96 -12.53 -1.89 -26.36
CA GLU A 96 -13.53 -2.40 -25.42
C GLU A 96 -12.91 -3.43 -24.48
N VAL A 97 -12.98 -3.18 -23.17
CA VAL A 97 -12.34 -4.03 -22.17
C VAL A 97 -13.17 -4.14 -20.89
N MET A 98 -12.88 -5.14 -20.08
CA MET A 98 -13.53 -5.33 -18.79
C MET A 98 -12.91 -4.41 -17.72
N LEU A 99 -13.79 -3.76 -16.95
CA LEU A 99 -13.42 -2.95 -15.80
C LEU A 99 -13.39 -3.81 -14.54
N TYR A 100 -12.40 -3.59 -13.68
CA TYR A 100 -12.33 -4.15 -12.33
C TYR A 100 -12.28 -3.03 -11.29
N GLN A 101 -12.81 -3.27 -10.09
CA GLN A 101 -12.84 -2.26 -9.03
C GLN A 101 -11.44 -1.91 -8.51
N THR A 102 -10.60 -2.93 -8.30
CA THR A 102 -9.21 -2.84 -7.79
C THR A 102 -8.37 -3.99 -8.35
N GLU A 103 -7.05 -3.92 -8.17
CA GLU A 103 -6.12 -4.99 -8.56
C GLU A 103 -6.48 -6.35 -7.93
N ASP A 104 -6.84 -6.37 -6.63
CA ASP A 104 -7.25 -7.59 -5.91
C ASP A 104 -8.48 -8.27 -6.53
N THR A 105 -9.35 -7.50 -7.18
CA THR A 105 -10.60 -8.04 -7.74
C THR A 105 -10.28 -9.03 -8.85
N LEU A 106 -9.27 -8.73 -9.68
CA LEU A 106 -8.81 -9.62 -10.75
C LEU A 106 -8.25 -10.92 -10.18
N GLU A 107 -7.46 -10.84 -9.11
CA GLU A 107 -6.87 -12.01 -8.44
C GLU A 107 -7.92 -12.90 -7.76
N ARG A 108 -8.93 -12.29 -7.12
CA ARG A 108 -10.00 -13.02 -6.43
C ARG A 108 -10.97 -13.69 -7.40
N ASN A 109 -11.39 -12.99 -8.46
CA ASN A 109 -12.28 -13.55 -9.47
C ASN A 109 -12.17 -12.79 -10.81
N PRO A 110 -11.47 -13.37 -11.81
CA PRO A 110 -11.25 -12.68 -13.08
C PRO A 110 -12.51 -12.54 -13.93
N LYS A 111 -13.63 -13.17 -13.56
CA LYS A 111 -14.89 -13.11 -14.35
C LYS A 111 -15.81 -11.96 -13.93
N CYS A 112 -15.56 -11.33 -12.79
CA CYS A 112 -16.44 -10.31 -12.20
C CYS A 112 -15.70 -9.00 -11.97
N SER A 113 -16.34 -7.90 -12.32
CA SER A 113 -15.81 -6.53 -12.15
C SER A 113 -15.80 -6.07 -10.69
N TYR A 114 -16.63 -6.69 -9.83
CA TYR A 114 -16.74 -6.40 -8.41
C TYR A 114 -16.88 -7.71 -7.64
N VAL A 115 -16.14 -7.81 -6.52
CA VAL A 115 -16.17 -8.95 -5.61
C VAL A 115 -16.43 -8.41 -4.20
N PRO A 116 -17.53 -8.79 -3.55
CA PRO A 116 -17.84 -8.37 -2.18
C PRO A 116 -16.95 -9.08 -1.16
N ASP A 117 -16.86 -8.51 0.04
CA ASP A 117 -16.17 -9.15 1.16
C ASP A 117 -17.01 -10.28 1.76
N LYS A 118 -16.34 -11.33 2.25
CA LYS A 118 -16.97 -12.58 2.70
C LYS A 118 -17.89 -12.43 3.93
N LEU A 119 -17.82 -11.29 4.63
CA LEU A 119 -18.54 -11.04 5.88
C LEU A 119 -19.85 -10.23 5.67
N GLU A 120 -20.17 -9.81 4.44
CA GLU A 120 -21.39 -9.04 4.17
C GLU A 120 -22.63 -9.95 4.03
N ASN A 121 -23.83 -9.44 4.36
CA ASN A 121 -25.09 -10.16 4.23
C ASN A 121 -25.51 -10.29 2.74
N SER A 122 -26.04 -11.44 2.31
CA SER A 122 -26.28 -11.73 0.88
C SER A 122 -27.28 -10.75 0.25
N LYS A 123 -28.28 -10.33 1.03
CA LYS A 123 -29.27 -9.33 0.59
C LYS A 123 -28.64 -7.95 0.41
N GLU A 124 -27.75 -7.56 1.34
CA GLU A 124 -27.05 -6.28 1.29
C GLU A 124 -26.04 -6.24 0.14
N VAL A 125 -25.30 -7.34 -0.08
CA VAL A 125 -24.39 -7.52 -1.22
C VAL A 125 -25.14 -7.34 -2.54
N LYS A 126 -26.31 -7.98 -2.68
CA LYS A 126 -27.13 -7.84 -3.88
C LYS A 126 -27.58 -6.39 -4.10
N ALA A 127 -28.10 -5.74 -3.06
CA ALA A 127 -28.53 -4.34 -3.12
C ALA A 127 -27.37 -3.39 -3.48
N ARG A 128 -26.16 -3.65 -2.94
CA ARG A 128 -24.95 -2.90 -3.25
C ARG A 128 -24.54 -3.08 -4.71
N ILE A 129 -24.58 -4.30 -5.24
CA ILE A 129 -24.25 -4.59 -6.64
C ILE A 129 -25.24 -3.89 -7.59
N GLU A 130 -26.53 -3.92 -7.29
CA GLU A 130 -27.56 -3.20 -8.07
C GLU A 130 -27.35 -1.68 -8.00
N THR A 131 -26.98 -1.16 -6.83
CA THR A 131 -26.62 0.25 -6.65
C THR A 131 -25.38 0.62 -7.47
N ILE A 132 -24.33 -0.20 -7.48
CA ILE A 132 -23.13 0.04 -8.28
C ILE A 132 -23.47 0.00 -9.78
N ALA A 133 -24.23 -0.99 -10.22
CA ALA A 133 -24.66 -1.11 -11.62
C ALA A 133 -25.50 0.09 -12.07
N SER A 134 -26.41 0.59 -11.23
CA SER A 134 -27.20 1.78 -11.55
C SER A 134 -26.36 3.06 -11.58
N ASN A 135 -25.35 3.18 -10.72
CA ASN A 135 -24.41 4.30 -10.76
C ASN A 135 -23.62 4.32 -12.08
N PHE A 136 -23.15 3.19 -12.57
CA PHE A 136 -22.48 3.12 -13.88
C PHE A 136 -23.41 3.47 -15.06
N LYS A 137 -24.73 3.21 -14.94
CA LYS A 137 -25.72 3.66 -15.93
C LYS A 137 -25.92 5.17 -15.89
N LYS A 138 -25.89 5.78 -14.70
CA LYS A 138 -26.06 7.23 -14.49
C LYS A 138 -24.80 8.02 -14.87
N TYR A 139 -23.62 7.54 -14.47
CA TYR A 139 -22.32 8.15 -14.71
C TYR A 139 -21.54 7.30 -15.71
N GLN A 140 -21.71 7.62 -16.99
CA GLN A 140 -21.13 6.83 -18.07
C GLN A 140 -19.64 7.10 -18.31
N THR A 141 -19.06 8.17 -17.78
CA THR A 141 -17.65 8.52 -17.96
C THR A 141 -16.99 8.80 -16.62
N PHE A 142 -15.80 8.24 -16.42
CA PHE A 142 -15.01 8.38 -15.20
C PHE A 142 -13.53 8.11 -15.48
N PRO A 143 -12.63 8.60 -14.61
CA PRO A 143 -11.21 8.25 -14.68
C PRO A 143 -10.98 6.78 -14.31
N CYS A 144 -10.11 6.12 -15.06
CA CYS A 144 -9.72 4.72 -14.88
C CYS A 144 -8.23 4.55 -15.20
N TYR A 145 -7.64 3.45 -14.76
CA TYR A 145 -6.23 3.15 -15.01
C TYR A 145 -6.08 1.98 -15.97
N TYR A 146 -5.15 2.12 -16.92
CA TYR A 146 -4.81 1.10 -17.90
C TYR A 146 -3.31 0.80 -17.88
N ASP A 147 -2.96 -0.35 -18.45
CA ASP A 147 -1.57 -0.78 -18.64
C ASP A 147 -1.03 -0.25 -19.99
N PRO A 148 -0.07 0.70 -19.99
CA PRO A 148 0.53 1.19 -21.22
C PRO A 148 1.45 0.15 -21.90
N GLY A 149 1.94 -0.85 -21.15
CA GLY A 149 2.79 -1.91 -21.67
C GLY A 149 2.05 -2.98 -22.47
N GLY A 150 0.70 -2.95 -22.45
CA GLY A 150 -0.15 -3.90 -23.18
C GLY A 150 -0.09 -5.34 -22.67
N THR A 151 0.55 -5.58 -21.52
CA THR A 151 0.61 -6.89 -20.86
C THR A 151 -0.77 -7.32 -20.34
N GLN A 152 -1.59 -6.38 -19.89
CA GLN A 152 -2.97 -6.61 -19.46
C GLN A 152 -3.94 -5.81 -20.33
N THR A 153 -4.94 -6.48 -20.90
CA THR A 153 -6.00 -5.85 -21.69
C THR A 153 -7.16 -5.35 -20.83
N ASN A 154 -7.01 -5.32 -19.50
CA ASN A 154 -8.07 -4.98 -18.56
C ASN A 154 -7.80 -3.62 -17.93
N VAL A 155 -8.83 -2.97 -17.37
CA VAL A 155 -8.69 -1.69 -16.67
C VAL A 155 -9.23 -1.74 -15.26
N ILE A 156 -8.66 -0.91 -14.40
CA ILE A 156 -9.09 -0.78 -13.01
C ILE A 156 -9.69 0.61 -12.74
N LEU A 157 -10.67 0.66 -11.85
CA LEU A 157 -11.29 1.92 -11.42
C LEU A 157 -10.39 2.66 -10.43
N SER A 158 -9.92 1.96 -9.39
CA SER A 158 -9.10 2.53 -8.33
C SER A 158 -7.87 1.69 -8.08
N ARG A 159 -6.73 2.35 -7.88
CA ARG A 159 -5.46 1.73 -7.54
C ARG A 159 -5.35 1.53 -6.02
N LEU A 160 -5.13 0.31 -5.55
CA LEU A 160 -4.97 0.01 -4.13
C LEU A 160 -3.62 0.50 -3.57
N TYR A 161 -2.59 0.52 -4.42
CA TYR A 161 -1.21 0.88 -4.05
C TYR A 161 -0.73 2.11 -4.83
N PRO A 162 -1.20 3.33 -4.49
CA PRO A 162 -0.72 4.54 -5.14
C PRO A 162 0.75 4.79 -4.81
N SER A 163 1.58 5.16 -5.79
CA SER A 163 3.02 5.39 -5.60
C SER A 163 3.36 6.35 -4.44
N LYS A 164 2.44 7.26 -4.08
CA LYS A 164 2.56 8.16 -2.91
C LYS A 164 2.65 7.41 -1.58
N GLY A 165 1.99 6.25 -1.45
CA GLY A 165 2.04 5.42 -0.24
C GLY A 165 3.45 4.87 0.05
N LEU A 166 4.22 4.58 -1.01
CA LEU A 166 5.60 4.14 -0.90
C LEU A 166 6.49 5.23 -0.28
N LEU A 167 6.29 6.50 -0.66
CA LEU A 167 7.04 7.63 -0.10
C LEU A 167 6.79 7.77 1.40
N PHE A 168 5.54 7.62 1.84
CA PHE A 168 5.20 7.68 3.25
C PHE A 168 5.81 6.50 4.04
N ALA A 169 5.83 5.30 3.45
CA ALA A 169 6.48 4.14 4.05
C ALA A 169 7.99 4.36 4.25
N PHE A 170 8.68 4.97 3.28
CA PHE A 170 10.12 5.26 3.40
C PHE A 170 10.44 6.49 4.26
N LEU A 171 9.48 7.40 4.48
CA LEU A 171 9.69 8.59 5.30
C LEU A 171 10.03 8.23 6.75
N TRP A 172 9.33 7.26 7.33
CA TRP A 172 9.47 6.90 8.75
C TRP A 172 10.86 6.30 9.08
N PRO A 173 11.37 5.31 8.34
CA PRO A 173 12.74 4.83 8.51
C PRO A 173 13.79 5.90 8.27
N THR A 174 13.55 6.82 7.31
CA THR A 174 14.47 7.93 7.03
C THR A 174 14.58 8.86 8.22
N LEU A 175 13.45 9.26 8.80
CA LEU A 175 13.41 10.10 10.00
C LEU A 175 14.12 9.42 11.19
N MET A 176 13.84 8.14 11.43
CA MET A 176 14.52 7.36 12.46
C MET A 176 16.04 7.26 12.24
N PHE A 177 16.47 6.99 11.00
CA PHE A 177 17.88 6.93 10.64
C PHE A 177 18.56 8.28 10.87
N THR A 178 17.99 9.36 10.36
CA THR A 178 18.53 10.71 10.55
C THR A 178 18.58 11.10 12.02
N GLY A 179 17.54 10.78 12.81
CA GLY A 179 17.51 11.03 14.25
C GLY A 179 18.59 10.25 14.99
N GLY A 180 18.79 8.97 14.66
CA GLY A 180 19.85 8.14 15.23
C GLY A 180 21.25 8.68 14.92
N CYS A 181 21.50 9.07 13.66
CA CYS A 181 22.77 9.69 13.26
C CYS A 181 23.02 11.01 13.99
N LEU A 182 22.01 11.88 14.11
CA LEU A 182 22.12 13.15 14.82
C LEU A 182 22.49 12.95 16.29
N ILE A 183 21.88 11.98 16.98
CA ILE A 183 22.22 11.65 18.38
C ILE A 183 23.69 11.23 18.49
N ILE A 184 24.17 10.35 17.62
CA ILE A 184 25.56 9.87 17.63
C ILE A 184 26.53 11.05 17.42
N VAL A 185 26.26 11.89 16.42
CA VAL A 185 27.09 13.06 16.10
C VAL A 185 27.13 14.03 17.27
N LEU A 186 25.96 14.35 17.87
CA LEU A 186 25.88 15.24 19.02
C LEU A 186 26.68 14.70 20.21
N VAL A 187 26.57 13.42 20.54
CA VAL A 187 27.35 12.80 21.62
C VAL A 187 28.85 12.88 21.34
N LYS A 188 29.28 12.66 20.09
CA LYS A 188 30.70 12.76 19.71
C LYS A 188 31.25 14.18 19.80
N ILE A 189 30.46 15.17 19.38
CA ILE A 189 30.82 16.58 19.51
C ILE A 189 30.93 16.95 21.00
N SER A 190 29.97 16.55 21.84
CA SER A 190 30.02 16.79 23.29
C SER A 190 31.23 16.15 23.95
N GLN A 191 31.58 14.92 23.55
CA GLN A 191 32.80 14.24 24.02
C GLN A 191 34.07 14.98 23.61
N TYR A 192 34.14 15.42 22.35
CA TYR A 192 35.30 16.17 21.83
C TYR A 192 35.49 17.50 22.57
N ILE A 193 34.41 18.27 22.75
CA ILE A 193 34.44 19.55 23.51
C ILE A 193 34.85 19.30 24.96
N SER A 194 34.33 18.24 25.60
CA SER A 194 34.68 17.91 26.98
C SER A 194 36.17 17.59 27.14
N VAL A 195 36.75 16.84 26.20
CA VAL A 195 38.20 16.58 26.18
C VAL A 195 38.96 17.90 25.98
N LEU A 196 38.61 18.70 24.97
CA LEU A 196 39.27 19.97 24.70
C LEU A 196 39.25 20.91 25.92
N SER A 197 38.11 20.98 26.62
CA SER A 197 37.97 21.79 27.85
C SER A 197 38.80 21.28 29.03
N ALA A 198 39.16 20.00 29.05
CA ALA A 198 40.02 19.43 30.09
C ALA A 198 41.52 19.65 29.81
N TRP A 199 41.88 20.07 28.60
CA TRP A 199 43.25 20.41 28.19
C TRP A 199 43.59 21.90 28.41
N GLN A 200 42.61 22.73 28.76
CA GLN A 200 42.75 24.17 29.00
C GLN A 200 42.62 24.48 30.49
#